data_AF-A0A318SR29-F1
#
_entry.id   AF-A0A318SR29-F1
#
_cell.length_a   1.000
_cell.length_b   1.000
_cell.length_c   1.000
_cell.angle_alpha   90.00
_cell.angle_beta   90.00
_cell.angle_gamma   90.00
#
_symmetry.space_group_name_H-M   'P 1'
#
loop_
_entity.id
_entity.type
_entity.pdbx_description
1 polymer ?
#
loop_
_entity_poly.entity_id
_entity_poly.type
_entity_poly.pdbx_seq_one_letter_code
_entity_poly.pdbx_strand_id
1 'polypeptide(L)'
;MSMHHRLPMDPDWPQLCARYAGSGLLQRDVALIDAAQVLRSGLAYLATPYTQLSLDDGGRWCPSSSSLAADAAAAWCSRFAQTGVTAVSPVVQADAMLQRDPWSDALDPLDETFWSVWCRPLLSRCDAVVIPPLPGWEQSLGVWTAARAAVTRQTRVILIAAEPEGPQSPAPVAFAPSAVRRVPRRQPVPEYHQRGVTP
;
A
#
# COMPACT_ATOMS: atom_id res chain seq x y z
N MET A 1 26.99 21.84 21.21
CA MET A 1 26.80 20.38 21.19
C MET A 1 25.34 20.12 20.84
N SER A 2 25.05 19.84 19.57
CA SER A 2 23.67 19.68 19.09
C SER A 2 23.19 18.27 19.46
N MET A 3 22.34 18.15 20.48
CA MET A 3 21.70 16.88 20.78
C MET A 3 20.69 16.60 19.67
N HIS A 4 21.11 15.88 18.63
CA HIS A 4 20.17 15.27 17.69
C HIS A 4 19.32 14.26 18.46
N HIS A 5 18.26 14.72 19.12
CA HIS A 5 17.28 13.84 19.74
C HIS A 5 16.73 12.94 18.63
N ARG A 6 17.07 11.65 18.68
CA ARG A 6 16.49 10.65 17.78
C ARG A 6 15.02 10.49 18.16
N LEU A 7 14.17 10.32 17.16
CA LEU A 7 12.77 9.94 17.38
C LEU A 7 12.74 8.56 18.07
N PRO A 8 11.82 8.32 19.02
CA PRO A 8 11.73 7.08 19.78
C PRO A 8 11.43 5.87 18.87
N MET A 9 11.72 4.67 19.37
CA MET A 9 11.41 3.44 18.63
C MET A 9 9.91 3.17 18.59
N ASP A 10 9.21 3.43 19.70
CA ASP A 10 7.76 3.28 19.80
C ASP A 10 7.02 4.49 19.21
N PRO A 11 5.77 4.31 18.72
CA PRO A 11 4.97 5.39 18.16
C PRO A 11 4.80 6.59 19.11
N ASP A 12 5.26 7.76 18.68
CA ASP A 12 5.06 9.05 19.35
C ASP A 12 4.69 10.13 18.31
N TRP A 13 3.48 10.00 17.77
CA TRP A 13 2.93 10.94 16.81
C TRP A 13 2.85 12.38 17.33
N PRO A 14 2.48 12.65 18.60
CA PRO A 14 2.52 14.00 19.14
C PRO A 14 3.90 14.65 19.03
N GLN A 15 4.98 13.94 19.42
CA GLN A 15 6.34 14.45 19.30
C GLN A 15 6.75 14.64 17.84
N LEU A 16 6.42 13.69 16.96
CA LEU A 16 6.70 13.81 15.52
C LEU A 16 6.02 15.06 14.93
N CYS A 17 4.74 15.25 15.25
CA CYS A 17 3.95 16.40 14.83
C CYS A 17 4.54 17.71 15.33
N ALA A 18 4.84 17.81 16.61
CA ALA A 18 5.42 19.02 17.20
C ALA A 18 6.77 19.37 16.56
N ARG A 19 7.60 18.37 16.26
CA ARG A 19 8.93 18.56 15.69
C ARG A 19 8.91 19.05 14.25
N TYR A 20 7.97 18.59 13.44
CA TYR A 20 7.91 18.89 12.00
C TYR A 20 6.78 19.85 11.62
N ALA A 21 6.11 20.45 12.61
CA ALA A 21 5.09 21.47 12.39
C ALA A 21 5.63 22.60 11.51
N GLY A 22 4.90 22.95 10.45
CA GLY A 22 5.27 24.02 9.51
C GLY A 22 6.42 23.70 8.54
N SER A 23 7.10 22.56 8.68
CA SER A 23 8.24 22.21 7.80
C SER A 23 7.83 21.76 6.40
N GLY A 24 6.56 21.37 6.21
CA GLY A 24 6.07 20.71 4.99
C GLY A 24 6.53 19.25 4.83
N LEU A 25 7.41 18.74 5.71
CA LEU A 25 7.83 17.33 5.71
C LEU A 25 6.77 16.41 6.30
N LEU A 26 5.98 16.89 7.26
CA LEU A 26 4.83 16.17 7.81
C LEU A 26 3.59 17.00 7.55
N GLN A 27 2.69 16.45 6.73
CA GLN A 27 1.40 17.03 6.40
C GLN A 27 0.31 16.18 7.03
N ARG A 28 -0.64 16.82 7.69
CA ARG A 28 -1.72 16.15 8.42
C ARG A 28 -3.06 16.49 7.83
N ASP A 29 -4.01 15.59 8.03
CA ASP A 29 -5.41 15.80 7.70
C ASP A 29 -5.57 16.26 6.23
N VAL A 30 -4.77 15.66 5.34
CA VAL A 30 -4.71 16.03 3.92
C VAL A 30 -5.82 15.29 3.18
N ALA A 31 -6.64 15.99 2.42
CA ALA A 31 -7.63 15.34 1.57
C ALA A 31 -6.95 14.51 0.48
N LEU A 32 -7.54 13.39 0.08
CA LEU A 32 -6.98 12.49 -0.94
C LEU A 32 -6.64 13.25 -2.24
N ILE A 33 -7.52 14.17 -2.67
CA ILE A 33 -7.31 14.94 -3.90
C ILE A 33 -6.10 15.89 -3.80
N ASP A 34 -5.88 16.48 -2.63
CA ASP A 34 -4.75 17.40 -2.41
C ASP A 34 -3.43 16.63 -2.34
N ALA A 35 -3.42 15.49 -1.65
CA ALA A 35 -2.30 14.56 -1.66
C ALA A 35 -1.97 14.14 -3.11
N ALA A 36 -2.99 13.85 -3.92
CA ALA A 36 -2.78 13.48 -5.31
C ALA A 36 -2.18 14.60 -6.17
N GLN A 37 -2.55 15.86 -5.94
CA GLN A 37 -1.91 16.99 -6.64
C GLN A 37 -0.41 17.07 -6.31
N VAL A 38 -0.05 16.91 -5.05
CA VAL A 38 1.35 16.96 -4.58
C VAL A 38 2.16 15.77 -5.14
N LEU A 39 1.52 14.63 -5.36
CA LEU A 39 2.18 13.36 -5.74
C LEU A 39 2.09 13.02 -7.23
N ARG A 40 1.52 13.90 -8.07
CA ARG A 40 1.19 13.61 -9.48
C ARG A 40 2.37 13.08 -10.32
N SER A 41 3.60 13.47 -10.00
CA SER A 41 4.81 13.05 -10.73
C SER A 41 5.73 12.15 -9.91
N GLY A 42 5.25 11.65 -8.77
CA GLY A 42 6.06 10.91 -7.82
C GLY A 42 5.54 9.50 -7.55
N LEU A 43 6.35 8.75 -6.81
CA LEU A 43 6.03 7.44 -6.29
C LEU A 43 5.69 7.55 -4.80
N ALA A 44 4.52 7.08 -4.41
CA ALA A 44 4.10 7.08 -3.01
C ALA A 44 4.31 5.70 -2.37
N TYR A 45 4.90 5.66 -1.19
CA TYR A 45 4.94 4.48 -0.34
C TYR A 45 3.67 4.47 0.53
N LEU A 46 2.79 3.49 0.33
CA LEU A 46 1.57 3.34 1.12
C LEU A 46 1.88 2.55 2.39
N ALA A 47 1.91 3.24 3.53
CA ALA A 47 2.14 2.64 4.83
C ALA A 47 0.80 2.39 5.54
N THR A 48 0.45 1.11 5.72
CA THR A 48 -0.77 0.66 6.40
C THR A 48 -0.45 -0.27 7.57
N PRO A 49 -1.30 -0.33 8.61
CA PRO A 49 -1.19 -1.39 9.61
C PRO A 49 -1.32 -2.76 8.96
N TYR A 50 -0.56 -3.74 9.47
CA TYR A 50 -0.59 -5.11 8.98
C TYR A 50 -0.45 -6.13 10.12
N THR A 51 0.69 -6.15 10.83
CA THR A 51 1.02 -7.22 11.79
C THR A 51 -0.10 -7.46 12.79
N GLN A 52 -0.54 -6.43 13.52
CA GLN A 52 -1.64 -6.56 14.50
C GLN A 52 -2.98 -6.95 13.87
N LEU A 53 -3.25 -6.49 12.64
CA LEU A 53 -4.50 -6.81 11.92
C LEU A 53 -4.49 -8.22 11.33
N SER A 54 -3.32 -8.86 11.25
CA SER A 54 -3.13 -10.18 10.66
C SER A 54 -3.11 -11.30 11.70
N LEU A 55 -3.30 -10.97 12.98
CA LEU A 55 -3.34 -11.96 14.05
C LEU A 55 -4.78 -12.45 14.29
N ASP A 56 -4.90 -13.70 14.72
CA ASP A 56 -6.11 -14.22 15.36
C ASP A 56 -6.17 -13.82 16.85
N ASP A 57 -7.25 -14.22 17.54
CA ASP A 57 -7.43 -13.98 18.98
C ASP A 57 -6.34 -14.64 19.85
N GLY A 58 -5.64 -15.63 19.30
CA GLY A 58 -4.51 -16.31 19.94
C GLY A 58 -3.15 -15.65 19.68
N GLY A 59 -3.12 -14.53 18.97
CA GLY A 59 -1.89 -13.81 18.60
C GLY A 59 -1.06 -14.54 17.54
N ARG A 60 -1.64 -15.49 16.81
CA ARG A 60 -0.97 -16.19 15.70
C ARG A 60 -1.35 -15.54 14.39
N TRP A 61 -0.43 -15.58 13.43
CA TRP A 61 -0.75 -15.12 12.09
C TRP A 61 -1.90 -15.95 11.49
N CYS A 62 -2.88 -15.25 10.92
CA CYS A 62 -4.07 -15.81 10.32
C CYS A 62 -4.13 -15.39 8.85
N PRO A 63 -4.13 -16.35 7.89
CA PRO A 63 -4.19 -16.03 6.46
C PRO A 63 -5.37 -15.13 6.09
N SER A 64 -6.56 -15.39 6.65
CA SER A 64 -7.75 -14.59 6.35
C SER A 64 -7.64 -13.16 6.88
N SER A 65 -7.15 -12.97 8.10
CA SER A 65 -6.94 -11.64 8.69
C SER A 65 -5.86 -10.87 7.92
N SER A 66 -4.79 -11.55 7.50
CA SER A 66 -3.76 -11.01 6.61
C SER A 66 -4.35 -10.49 5.30
N SER A 67 -5.18 -11.29 4.63
CA SER A 67 -5.83 -10.89 3.38
C SER A 67 -6.75 -9.68 3.58
N LEU A 68 -7.49 -9.59 4.70
CA LEU A 68 -8.32 -8.43 4.99
C LEU A 68 -7.49 -7.14 5.17
N ALA A 69 -6.34 -7.23 5.85
CA ALA A 69 -5.42 -6.11 5.99
C ALA A 69 -4.83 -5.68 4.64
N ALA A 70 -4.49 -6.66 3.79
CA ALA A 70 -4.00 -6.42 2.43
C ALA A 70 -5.06 -5.83 1.51
N ASP A 71 -6.30 -6.29 1.58
CA ASP A 71 -7.43 -5.76 0.83
C ASP A 71 -7.71 -4.30 1.20
N ALA A 72 -7.62 -3.95 2.49
CA ALA A 72 -7.74 -2.56 2.93
C ALA A 72 -6.62 -1.68 2.33
N ALA A 73 -5.38 -2.18 2.30
CA ALA A 73 -4.27 -1.49 1.64
C ALA A 73 -4.47 -1.38 0.11
N ALA A 74 -4.93 -2.45 -0.54
CA ALA A 74 -5.21 -2.48 -1.97
C ALA A 74 -6.33 -1.50 -2.36
N ALA A 75 -7.37 -1.38 -1.53
CA ALA A 75 -8.43 -0.39 -1.72
C ALA A 75 -7.88 1.04 -1.74
N TRP A 76 -6.90 1.36 -0.88
CA TRP A 76 -6.23 2.65 -0.90
C TRP A 76 -5.30 2.83 -2.10
N CYS A 77 -4.55 1.80 -2.50
CA CYS A 77 -3.82 1.82 -3.78
C CYS A 77 -4.75 2.12 -4.96
N SER A 78 -5.93 1.50 -5.00
CA SER A 78 -6.95 1.74 -6.04
C SER A 78 -7.44 3.19 -6.03
N ARG A 79 -7.75 3.75 -4.85
CA ARG A 79 -8.15 5.16 -4.69
C ARG A 79 -7.07 6.13 -5.20
N PHE A 80 -5.80 5.89 -4.86
CA PHE A 80 -4.68 6.68 -5.39
C PHE A 80 -4.50 6.51 -6.91
N ALA A 81 -4.64 5.30 -7.42
CA ALA A 81 -4.55 5.05 -8.86
C ALA A 81 -5.65 5.81 -9.63
N GLN A 82 -6.88 5.86 -9.10
CA GLN A 82 -8.00 6.61 -9.67
C GLN A 82 -7.74 8.13 -9.71
N THR A 83 -6.89 8.66 -8.83
CA THR A 83 -6.46 10.07 -8.84
C THR A 83 -5.17 10.32 -9.63
N GLY A 84 -4.62 9.29 -10.28
CA GLY A 84 -3.41 9.38 -11.10
C GLY A 84 -2.11 9.27 -10.30
N VAL A 85 -2.16 8.86 -9.04
CA VAL A 85 -0.98 8.63 -8.20
C VAL A 85 -0.57 7.16 -8.26
N THR A 86 0.72 6.92 -8.47
CA THR A 86 1.29 5.57 -8.32
C THR A 86 1.66 5.34 -6.86
N ALA A 87 0.90 4.52 -6.16
CA ALA A 87 1.16 4.11 -4.79
C ALA A 87 1.60 2.64 -4.73
N VAL A 88 2.79 2.39 -4.16
CA VAL A 88 3.30 1.04 -3.91
C VAL A 88 2.97 0.67 -2.47
N SER A 89 2.32 -0.49 -2.29
CA SER A 89 2.03 -1.06 -0.98
C SER A 89 2.86 -2.32 -0.75
N PRO A 90 3.84 -2.27 0.18
CA PRO A 90 4.55 -3.47 0.61
C PRO A 90 3.62 -4.49 1.26
N VAL A 91 2.54 -4.06 1.92
CA VAL A 91 1.55 -4.95 2.54
C VAL A 91 0.82 -5.78 1.49
N VAL A 92 0.34 -5.15 0.40
CA VAL A 92 -0.31 -5.88 -0.71
C VAL A 92 0.64 -6.90 -1.33
N GLN A 93 1.90 -6.51 -1.55
CA GLN A 93 2.87 -7.40 -2.17
C GLN A 93 3.32 -8.52 -1.22
N ALA A 94 3.52 -8.24 0.06
CA ALA A 94 3.89 -9.22 1.07
C ALA A 94 2.78 -10.25 1.28
N ASP A 95 1.52 -9.83 1.39
CA ASP A 95 0.39 -10.76 1.50
C ASP A 95 0.32 -11.67 0.26
N ALA A 96 0.42 -11.13 -0.95
CA ALA A 96 0.44 -11.97 -2.16
C ALA A 96 1.57 -13.02 -2.17
N MET A 97 2.74 -12.71 -1.57
CA MET A 97 3.84 -13.66 -1.41
C MET A 97 3.53 -14.73 -0.35
N LEU A 98 2.98 -14.31 0.79
CA LEU A 98 2.61 -15.20 1.91
C LEU A 98 1.48 -16.15 1.53
N GLN A 99 0.44 -15.65 0.84
CA GLN A 99 -0.72 -16.44 0.43
C GLN A 99 -0.41 -17.46 -0.68
N ARG A 100 0.75 -17.34 -1.35
CA ARG A 100 1.18 -18.34 -2.33
C ARG A 100 1.44 -19.71 -1.69
N ASP A 101 1.94 -19.71 -0.46
CA ASP A 101 2.18 -20.92 0.33
C ASP A 101 2.07 -20.59 1.84
N PRO A 102 0.84 -20.42 2.36
CA PRO A 102 0.59 -19.83 3.68
C PRO A 102 1.00 -20.71 4.87
N TRP A 103 1.40 -21.96 4.61
CA TRP A 103 1.90 -22.89 5.64
C TRP A 103 3.40 -23.12 5.54
N SER A 104 4.09 -22.36 4.70
CA SER A 104 5.54 -22.42 4.53
C SER A 104 6.26 -21.62 5.59
N ASP A 105 7.29 -22.22 6.19
CA ASP A 105 8.19 -21.52 7.13
C ASP A 105 9.26 -20.68 6.39
N ALA A 106 9.24 -20.63 5.06
CA ALA A 106 10.23 -19.89 4.28
C ALA A 106 10.12 -18.36 4.42
N LEU A 107 8.91 -17.87 4.69
CA LEU A 107 8.63 -16.45 4.94
C LEU A 107 7.77 -16.35 6.20
N ASP A 108 8.39 -16.00 7.33
CA ASP A 108 7.65 -15.72 8.56
C ASP A 108 6.90 -14.38 8.42
N PRO A 109 5.55 -14.37 8.45
CA PRO A 109 4.77 -13.15 8.34
C PRO A 109 4.97 -12.19 9.52
N LEU A 110 5.51 -12.67 10.65
CA LEU A 110 5.75 -11.89 11.87
C LEU A 110 7.23 -11.52 12.06
N ASP A 111 8.12 -11.88 11.12
CA ASP A 111 9.53 -11.45 11.16
C ASP A 111 9.67 -9.97 10.77
N GLU A 112 9.50 -9.10 11.76
CA GLU A 112 9.61 -7.64 11.61
C GLU A 112 10.96 -7.20 11.02
N THR A 113 12.04 -7.93 11.32
CA THR A 113 13.38 -7.58 10.84
C THR A 113 13.50 -7.85 9.35
N PHE A 114 13.08 -9.03 8.90
CA PHE A 114 13.06 -9.39 7.49
C PHE A 114 12.22 -8.39 6.69
N TRP A 115 10.96 -8.16 7.11
CA TRP A 115 10.06 -7.27 6.38
C TRP A 115 10.55 -5.82 6.38
N SER A 116 11.16 -5.34 7.47
CA SER A 116 11.76 -4.00 7.51
C SER A 116 12.93 -3.86 6.52
N VAL A 117 13.80 -4.87 6.42
CA VAL A 117 14.91 -4.88 5.46
C VAL A 117 14.39 -4.94 4.02
N TRP A 118 13.38 -5.78 3.77
CA TRP A 118 12.77 -5.93 2.46
C TRP A 118 12.03 -4.66 1.99
N CYS A 119 11.33 -3.97 2.90
CA CYS A 119 10.62 -2.71 2.58
C CYS A 119 11.57 -1.53 2.33
N ARG A 120 12.77 -1.54 2.92
CA ARG A 120 13.73 -0.43 2.87
C ARG A 120 14.05 0.08 1.45
N PRO A 121 14.34 -0.76 0.44
CA PRO A 121 14.55 -0.28 -0.92
C PRO A 121 13.33 0.43 -1.50
N LEU A 122 12.11 -0.11 -1.30
CA LEU A 122 10.87 0.53 -1.75
C LEU A 122 10.72 1.92 -1.14
N LEU A 123 10.83 2.01 0.19
CA LEU A 123 10.75 3.26 0.93
C LEU A 123 11.80 4.28 0.44
N SER A 124 13.01 3.83 0.13
CA SER A 124 14.10 4.71 -0.31
C SER A 124 13.92 5.32 -1.70
N ARG A 125 13.02 4.77 -2.52
CA ARG A 125 12.75 5.22 -3.89
C ARG A 125 11.46 6.02 -4.02
N CYS A 126 10.65 6.04 -2.96
CA CYS A 126 9.41 6.81 -2.95
C CYS A 126 9.67 8.28 -2.58
N ASP A 127 8.93 9.18 -3.20
CA ASP A 127 8.98 10.63 -2.98
C ASP A 127 8.20 11.06 -1.74
N ALA A 128 7.28 10.21 -1.27
CA ALA A 128 6.54 10.39 -0.04
C ALA A 128 6.13 9.06 0.58
N VAL A 129 5.88 9.09 1.89
CA VAL A 129 5.09 8.09 2.61
C VAL A 129 3.68 8.65 2.78
N VAL A 130 2.68 7.90 2.32
CA VAL A 130 1.26 8.21 2.52
C VAL A 130 0.68 7.22 3.53
N ILE A 131 -0.04 7.74 4.51
CA ILE A 131 -0.67 6.96 5.58
C ILE A 131 -2.17 7.23 5.53
N PRO A 132 -2.99 6.24 5.12
CA PRO A 132 -4.42 6.38 5.11
C PRO A 132 -5.01 6.28 6.53
N PRO A 133 -6.23 6.80 6.75
CA PRO A 133 -6.95 6.74 8.03
C PRO A 133 -7.52 5.34 8.32
N LEU A 134 -6.68 4.30 8.27
CA LEU A 134 -7.08 2.93 8.62
C LEU A 134 -7.05 2.72 10.14
N PRO A 135 -8.02 2.00 10.73
CA PRO A 135 -7.99 1.70 12.16
C PRO A 135 -6.64 1.11 12.61
N GLY A 136 -6.12 1.59 13.74
CA GLY A 136 -4.85 1.11 14.30
C GLY A 136 -3.58 1.71 13.68
N TRP A 137 -3.69 2.63 12.71
CA TRP A 137 -2.49 3.19 12.04
C TRP A 137 -1.54 3.90 13.01
N GLU A 138 -2.09 4.59 14.01
CA GLU A 138 -1.31 5.34 15.01
C GLU A 138 -0.48 4.41 15.90
N GLN A 139 -0.99 3.21 16.20
CA GLN A 139 -0.34 2.22 17.05
C GLN A 139 0.59 1.29 16.26
N SER A 140 0.53 1.32 14.94
CA SER A 140 1.29 0.41 14.08
C SER A 140 2.78 0.76 14.09
N LEU A 141 3.60 -0.15 14.62
CA LEU A 141 5.05 -0.05 14.61
C LEU A 141 5.62 0.04 13.19
N GLY A 142 5.04 -0.70 12.23
CA GLY A 142 5.44 -0.66 10.82
C GLY A 142 5.18 0.70 10.18
N VAL A 143 4.00 1.29 10.41
CA VAL A 143 3.64 2.63 9.93
C VAL A 143 4.56 3.68 10.54
N TRP A 144 4.76 3.63 11.86
CA TRP A 144 5.65 4.54 12.58
C TRP A 144 7.10 4.44 12.09
N THR A 145 7.61 3.23 11.87
CA THR A 145 8.96 2.99 11.36
C THR A 145 9.14 3.59 9.96
N ALA A 146 8.15 3.43 9.07
CA ALA A 146 8.16 4.04 7.75
C ALA A 146 8.16 5.58 7.83
N ALA A 147 7.29 6.18 8.67
CA ALA A 147 7.23 7.62 8.86
C ALA A 147 8.53 8.20 9.42
N ARG A 148 9.11 7.57 10.46
CA ARG A 148 10.41 7.97 11.03
C ARG A 148 11.53 7.92 10.01
N ALA A 149 11.61 6.83 9.25
CA ALA A 149 12.62 6.66 8.23
C ALA A 149 12.48 7.70 7.11
N ALA A 150 11.25 8.04 6.71
CA ALA A 150 10.96 9.07 5.72
C ALA A 150 11.41 10.47 6.19
N VAL A 151 10.97 10.94 7.36
CA VAL A 151 11.35 12.28 7.84
C VAL A 151 12.85 12.40 8.10
N THR A 152 13.50 11.32 8.53
CA THR A 152 14.96 11.28 8.72
C THR A 152 15.71 11.46 7.39
N ARG A 153 15.09 11.08 6.28
CA ARG A 153 15.62 11.21 4.91
C ARG A 153 15.13 12.47 4.19
N GLN A 154 14.41 13.35 4.88
CA GLN A 154 13.76 14.52 4.27
C GLN A 154 12.72 14.15 3.20
N THR A 155 12.13 12.95 3.31
CA THR A 155 11.02 12.48 2.51
C THR A 155 9.71 12.89 3.20
N ARG A 156 8.72 13.34 2.41
CA ARG A 156 7.43 13.79 2.95
C ARG A 156 6.67 12.63 3.57
N VAL A 157 5.96 12.91 4.66
CA VAL A 157 4.96 12.05 5.28
C VAL A 157 3.63 12.77 5.20
N ILE A 158 2.63 12.13 4.59
CA ILE A 158 1.30 12.69 4.35
C ILE A 158 0.29 11.78 5.04
N LEU A 159 -0.37 12.31 6.07
CA LEU A 159 -1.49 11.65 6.73
C LEU A 159 -2.77 12.08 6.02
N ILE A 160 -3.48 11.11 5.44
CA ILE A 160 -4.73 11.35 4.76
C ILE A 160 -5.83 11.54 5.80
N ALA A 161 -6.66 12.57 5.63
CA ALA A 161 -7.81 12.81 6.49
C ALA A 161 -8.78 11.62 6.43
N ALA A 162 -9.38 11.28 7.58
CA ALA A 162 -10.59 10.49 7.58
C ALA A 162 -11.65 11.21 6.74
N GLU A 163 -12.23 10.52 5.76
CA GLU A 163 -13.42 11.06 5.11
C GLU A 163 -14.51 11.16 6.19
N PRO A 164 -15.27 12.27 6.24
CA PRO A 164 -16.48 12.29 7.06
C PRO A 164 -17.33 11.11 6.60
N GLU A 165 -17.94 10.36 7.53
CA GLU A 165 -18.89 9.30 7.20
C GLU A 165 -19.97 9.91 6.28
N GLY A 166 -19.76 9.76 4.97
CA GLY A 166 -20.77 10.08 3.98
C GLY A 166 -21.93 9.09 4.17
N PRO A 167 -23.15 9.45 3.75
CA PRO A 167 -24.24 8.50 3.73
C PRO A 167 -23.77 7.22 3.02
N GLN A 168 -23.97 6.07 3.68
CA GLN A 168 -23.56 4.76 3.20
C GLN A 168 -23.74 4.67 1.69
N SER A 169 -22.64 4.46 0.98
CA SER A 169 -22.68 4.26 -0.47
C SER A 169 -23.72 3.17 -0.76
N PRO A 170 -24.66 3.39 -1.71
CA PRO A 170 -25.70 2.42 -1.99
C PRO A 170 -25.07 1.06 -2.28
N ALA A 171 -25.75 0.00 -1.83
CA ALA A 171 -25.35 -1.40 -2.01
C ALA A 171 -24.78 -1.62 -3.41
N PRO A 172 -23.75 -2.48 -3.56
CA PRO A 172 -23.11 -2.72 -4.85
C PRO A 172 -24.19 -3.04 -5.87
N VAL A 173 -24.33 -2.16 -6.87
CA VAL A 173 -25.25 -2.38 -7.98
C VAL A 173 -24.78 -3.68 -8.62
N ALA A 174 -25.60 -4.72 -8.52
CA ALA A 174 -25.34 -6.00 -9.17
C ALA A 174 -25.07 -5.69 -10.64
N PHE A 175 -23.82 -5.90 -11.08
CA PHE A 175 -23.48 -5.85 -12.48
C PHE A 175 -24.31 -6.93 -13.17
N ALA A 176 -25.43 -6.54 -13.76
CA ALA A 176 -26.13 -7.39 -14.71
C ALA A 176 -25.10 -7.79 -15.78
N PRO A 177 -24.98 -9.08 -16.13
CA PRO A 177 -24.01 -9.50 -17.13
C PRO A 177 -24.34 -8.77 -18.42
N SER A 178 -23.44 -7.87 -18.82
CA SER A 178 -23.52 -7.22 -20.11
C SER A 178 -23.54 -8.32 -21.16
N ALA A 179 -24.57 -8.30 -22.00
CA ALA A 179 -24.72 -9.22 -23.11
C ALA A 179 -23.41 -9.26 -23.90
N VAL A 180 -22.75 -10.41 -23.88
CA VAL A 180 -21.53 -10.67 -24.63
C VAL A 180 -21.80 -10.33 -26.09
N ARG A 181 -21.27 -9.19 -26.55
CA ARG A 181 -21.24 -8.88 -27.98
C ARG A 181 -20.34 -9.93 -28.61
N ARG A 182 -20.93 -10.92 -29.28
CA ARG A 182 -20.19 -11.95 -30.03
C ARG A 182 -19.23 -11.25 -30.99
N VAL A 183 -17.93 -11.36 -30.71
CA VAL A 183 -16.88 -11.01 -31.66
C VAL A 183 -17.06 -11.93 -32.88
N PRO A 184 -17.16 -11.40 -34.11
CA PRO A 184 -17.18 -12.24 -35.30
C PRO A 184 -15.91 -13.09 -35.34
N ARG A 185 -16.06 -14.41 -35.48
CA ARG A 185 -14.94 -15.32 -35.72
C ARG A 185 -14.12 -14.79 -36.90
N ARG A 186 -12.83 -14.50 -36.67
CA ARG A 186 -11.88 -14.28 -37.77
C ARG A 186 -11.91 -15.52 -38.67
N GLN A 187 -12.05 -15.30 -39.97
CA GLN A 187 -11.89 -16.35 -40.98
C GLN A 187 -10.51 -17.01 -40.83
N PRO A 188 -10.40 -18.33 -41.06
CA PRO A 188 -9.11 -19.00 -41.10
C PRO A 188 -8.25 -18.42 -42.23
N VAL A 189 -6.97 -18.19 -41.93
CA VAL A 189 -5.95 -17.77 -42.89
C VAL A 189 -5.71 -18.92 -43.88
N PRO A 190 -5.59 -18.68 -45.19
CA PRO A 190 -5.27 -19.73 -46.14
C PRO A 190 -3.88 -20.31 -45.85
N GLU A 191 -3.80 -21.64 -45.77
CA GLU A 191 -2.55 -22.39 -45.67
C GLU A 191 -1.66 -22.08 -46.89
N TYR A 192 -0.49 -21.49 -46.64
CA TYR A 192 0.56 -21.43 -47.64
C TYR A 192 1.17 -22.83 -47.79
N HIS A 193 0.88 -23.49 -48.92
CA HIS A 193 1.58 -24.70 -49.34
C HIS A 193 3.08 -24.40 -49.48
N GLN A 194 3.87 -24.93 -48.56
CA GLN A 194 5.32 -25.07 -48.73
C GLN A 194 5.57 -26.05 -49.89
N ARG A 195 5.92 -25.53 -51.07
CA ARG A 195 6.55 -26.34 -52.11
C ARG A 195 7.98 -26.63 -51.65
N GLY A 196 8.21 -27.90 -51.32
CA GLY A 196 9.54 -28.43 -51.07
C GLY A 196 10.43 -28.24 -52.30
N VAL A 197 11.61 -27.67 -52.04
CA VAL A 197 12.77 -27.76 -52.91
C VAL A 197 13.56 -28.97 -52.40
N THR A 198 13.69 -29.99 -53.25
CA THR A 198 14.62 -31.10 -53.07
C THR A 198 15.77 -30.92 -54.09
N PRO A 199 16.97 -31.41 -53.77
CA PRO A 199 18.26 -30.88 -54.23
C PRO A 199 18.61 -31.18 -55.68
#